data_AF-A0A2E2INQ2-F1
#
_entry.id   AF-A0A2E2INQ2-F1
#
_cell.length_a   1.000
_cell.length_b   1.000
_cell.length_c   1.000
_cell.angle_alpha   90.00
_cell.angle_beta   90.00
_cell.angle_gamma   90.00
#
_symmetry.space_group_name_H-M   'P 1'
#
loop_
_entity.id
_entity.type
_entity.pdbx_description
1 polymer ?
#
loop_
_entity_poly.entity_id
_entity_poly.type
_entity_poly.pdbx_seq_one_letter_code
_entity_poly.pdbx_strand_id
1 'polypeptide(L)'
;MKSGIPRHEVWRQAYRKQRYCRHLTQQELNQRVRDVFVNNLRLTPQAKIGLPQMDLEGVRGMELWTHVLEEMVLRHGPYPNGFTRDILHSEPFPDFVGDLGKKSSQVLSSRGLKEGQVFIKFGEAKHMTSLYERGELRVQAASYYATPDHNGAVRDDELFLPLSLSLTRDDVLKFVLNPQDVPEDLKDHRLDINYDAGTDYWLYCLTTTVEPRLFVDFQADACVIIHDKNRFRELLIQQSTAGFSDATFQEGNAVYVDPLLPKAAAIDVPMSKHFRYEYQKEYRFIWKPRKLASGLPYIDIAVGSLESIAELVVL
;
A
#
# COMPACT_ATOMS: atom_id res chain seq x y z
N MET A 1 -26.34 27.00 -21.57
CA MET A 1 -25.78 25.84 -20.83
C MET A 1 -24.99 26.38 -19.66
N LYS A 2 -25.34 26.06 -18.40
CA LYS A 2 -24.50 26.42 -17.25
C LYS A 2 -23.26 25.53 -17.32
N SER A 3 -22.08 26.09 -17.58
CA SER A 3 -20.83 25.34 -17.44
C SER A 3 -20.67 25.00 -15.96
N GLY A 4 -20.76 23.71 -15.63
CA GLY A 4 -20.46 23.25 -14.28
C GLY A 4 -19.01 23.60 -13.92
N ILE A 5 -18.75 23.87 -12.64
CA ILE A 5 -17.41 24.10 -12.12
C ILE A 5 -16.55 22.85 -12.42
N PRO A 6 -15.34 22.99 -13.01
CA PRO A 6 -14.44 21.86 -13.24
C PRO A 6 -14.16 21.09 -11.95
N ARG A 7 -14.11 19.76 -12.03
CA ARG A 7 -13.97 18.88 -10.84
C ARG A 7 -12.74 19.22 -9.98
N HIS A 8 -11.62 19.54 -10.63
CA HIS A 8 -10.39 19.90 -9.92
C HIS A 8 -10.53 21.22 -9.14
N GLU A 9 -11.37 22.16 -9.56
CA GLU A 9 -11.64 23.39 -8.80
C GLU A 9 -12.47 23.08 -7.54
N VAL A 10 -13.43 22.15 -7.65
CA VAL A 10 -14.21 21.67 -6.49
C VAL A 10 -13.28 21.04 -5.45
N TRP A 11 -12.36 20.17 -5.87
CA TRP A 11 -11.36 19.56 -4.98
C TRP A 11 -10.42 20.58 -4.35
N ARG A 12 -9.92 21.56 -5.13
CA ARG A 12 -9.11 22.67 -4.57
C ARG A 12 -9.88 23.46 -3.51
N GLN A 13 -11.16 23.75 -3.75
CA GLN A 13 -12.00 24.42 -2.75
C GLN A 13 -12.23 23.57 -1.50
N ALA A 14 -12.44 22.26 -1.66
CA ALA A 14 -12.55 21.32 -0.54
C ALA A 14 -11.25 21.30 0.28
N TYR A 15 -10.09 21.19 -0.38
CA TYR A 15 -8.79 21.23 0.27
C TYR A 15 -8.53 22.54 1.04
N ARG A 16 -8.88 23.69 0.47
CA ARG A 16 -8.71 24.98 1.16
C ARG A 16 -9.56 25.11 2.43
N LYS A 17 -10.69 24.41 2.51
CA LYS A 17 -11.53 24.37 3.72
C LYS A 17 -10.91 23.50 4.81
N GLN A 18 -10.15 22.47 4.44
CA GLN A 18 -9.49 21.56 5.37
C GLN A 18 -8.09 21.25 4.86
N ARG A 19 -7.15 22.16 5.14
CA ARG A 19 -5.80 22.17 4.57
C ARG A 19 -4.87 21.18 5.30
N TYR A 20 -5.21 19.89 5.27
CA TYR A 20 -4.60 18.84 6.11
C TYR A 20 -3.12 18.56 5.81
N CYS A 21 -2.50 19.10 4.75
CA CYS A 21 -1.05 19.01 4.55
C CYS A 21 -0.29 20.24 5.09
N ARG A 22 -0.97 21.24 5.66
CA ARG A 22 -0.37 22.51 6.08
C ARG A 22 0.74 22.34 7.11
N HIS A 23 0.60 21.39 8.03
CA HIS A 23 1.55 21.13 9.11
C HIS A 23 2.80 20.36 8.67
N LEU A 24 2.80 19.79 7.47
CA LEU A 24 3.93 19.03 6.96
C LEU A 24 5.14 19.94 6.72
N THR A 25 6.33 19.47 7.09
CA THR A 25 7.60 20.01 6.61
C THR A 25 7.71 19.89 5.09
N GLN A 26 8.66 20.58 4.48
CA GLN A 26 8.87 20.45 3.02
C GLN A 26 9.27 19.01 2.64
N GLN A 27 10.06 18.32 3.47
CA GLN A 27 10.46 16.94 3.22
C GLN A 27 9.26 15.98 3.28
N GLU A 28 8.41 16.10 4.29
CA GLU A 28 7.19 15.30 4.42
C GLU A 28 6.21 15.57 3.27
N LEU A 29 6.07 16.84 2.86
CA LEU A 29 5.23 17.19 1.70
C LEU A 29 5.80 16.62 0.40
N ASN A 30 7.12 16.63 0.21
CA ASN A 30 7.78 16.01 -0.95
C ASN A 30 7.51 14.50 -0.98
N GLN A 31 7.65 13.82 0.15
CA GLN A 31 7.32 12.39 0.25
C GLN A 31 5.84 12.15 -0.08
N ARG A 32 4.93 12.98 0.45
CA ARG A 32 3.50 12.88 0.17
C ARG A 32 3.19 13.05 -1.32
N VAL A 33 3.84 14.00 -2.01
CA VAL A 33 3.71 14.18 -3.46
C VAL A 33 4.16 12.91 -4.19
N ARG A 34 5.30 12.32 -3.81
CA ARG A 34 5.81 11.07 -4.38
C ARG A 34 4.84 9.91 -4.17
N ASP A 35 4.37 9.69 -2.94
CA ASP A 35 3.46 8.59 -2.59
C ASP A 35 2.17 8.65 -3.41
N VAL A 36 1.56 9.84 -3.49
CA VAL A 36 0.35 10.06 -4.31
C VAL A 36 0.64 9.87 -5.80
N PHE A 37 1.77 10.36 -6.28
CA PHE A 37 2.14 10.20 -7.69
C PHE A 37 2.34 8.72 -8.06
N VAL A 38 3.14 7.97 -7.30
CA VAL A 38 3.43 6.55 -7.54
C VAL A 38 2.16 5.69 -7.47
N ASN A 39 1.25 5.98 -6.53
CA ASN A 39 -0.04 5.31 -6.44
C ASN A 39 -0.93 5.54 -7.68
N ASN A 40 -0.76 6.66 -8.39
CA ASN A 40 -1.50 6.97 -9.62
C ASN A 40 -0.84 6.40 -10.88
N LEU A 41 0.30 5.71 -10.78
CA LEU A 41 0.94 5.11 -11.96
C LEU A 41 0.37 3.73 -12.25
N ARG A 42 0.15 3.49 -13.54
CA ARG A 42 -0.27 2.20 -14.08
C ARG A 42 0.61 1.84 -15.26
N LEU A 43 0.80 0.54 -15.48
CA LEU A 43 1.43 0.03 -16.69
C LEU A 43 0.34 -0.49 -17.61
N THR A 44 0.06 0.26 -18.68
CA THR A 44 -1.00 -0.07 -19.64
C THR A 44 -0.68 -1.36 -20.42
N PRO A 45 -1.68 -2.02 -21.03
CA PRO A 45 -1.48 -3.17 -21.92
C PRO A 45 -0.54 -2.92 -23.11
N GLN A 46 -0.30 -1.65 -23.47
CA GLN A 46 0.65 -1.24 -24.52
C GLN A 46 2.05 -0.95 -23.98
N ALA A 47 2.35 -1.38 -22.74
CA ALA A 47 3.60 -1.13 -22.05
C ALA A 47 3.97 0.36 -21.95
N LYS A 48 2.96 1.22 -21.74
CA LYS A 48 3.12 2.66 -21.49
C LYS A 48 2.68 3.00 -20.07
N ILE A 49 3.27 4.06 -19.51
CA ILE A 49 2.80 4.65 -18.26
C ILE A 49 1.42 5.29 -18.50
N GLY A 50 0.46 4.91 -17.69
CA GLY A 50 -0.89 5.47 -17.66
C GLY A 50 -1.31 5.91 -16.26
N LEU A 51 -2.52 6.45 -16.20
CA LEU A 51 -3.21 6.81 -14.96
C LEU A 51 -4.36 5.82 -14.70
N PRO A 52 -4.81 5.67 -13.44
CA PRO A 52 -5.98 4.85 -13.13
C PRO A 52 -7.22 5.34 -13.89
N GLN A 53 -8.17 4.42 -14.10
CA GLN A 53 -9.49 4.78 -14.61
C GLN A 53 -10.21 5.67 -13.60
N MET A 54 -11.13 6.52 -14.07
CA MET A 54 -11.89 7.43 -13.20
C MET A 54 -13.07 6.74 -12.48
N ASP A 55 -12.82 5.57 -11.91
CA ASP A 55 -13.71 4.89 -10.96
C ASP A 55 -13.57 5.49 -9.55
N LEU A 56 -14.19 4.88 -8.54
CA LEU A 56 -14.14 5.40 -7.15
C LEU A 56 -12.71 5.57 -6.62
N GLU A 57 -11.80 4.63 -6.94
CA GLU A 57 -10.43 4.67 -6.45
C GLU A 57 -9.59 5.67 -7.24
N GLY A 58 -9.70 5.68 -8.57
CA GLY A 58 -9.00 6.66 -9.39
C GLY A 58 -9.48 8.09 -9.14
N VAL A 59 -10.77 8.29 -8.84
CA VAL A 59 -11.30 9.58 -8.38
C VAL A 59 -10.59 10.04 -7.10
N ARG A 60 -10.46 9.16 -6.10
CA ARG A 60 -9.74 9.46 -4.85
C ARG A 60 -8.26 9.78 -5.12
N GLY A 61 -7.59 8.99 -5.94
CA GLY A 61 -6.18 9.21 -6.31
C GLY A 61 -5.95 10.57 -6.97
N MET A 62 -6.84 10.97 -7.87
CA MET A 62 -6.79 12.26 -8.57
C MET A 62 -7.18 13.45 -7.67
N GLU A 63 -8.09 13.23 -6.72
CA GLU A 63 -8.42 14.22 -5.69
C GLU A 63 -7.20 14.49 -4.79
N LEU A 64 -6.57 13.44 -4.25
CA LEU A 64 -5.35 13.57 -3.46
C LEU A 64 -4.21 14.24 -4.26
N TRP A 65 -4.08 13.90 -5.54
CA TRP A 65 -3.12 14.57 -6.43
C TRP A 65 -3.42 16.07 -6.55
N THR A 66 -4.69 16.42 -6.71
CA THR A 66 -5.12 17.83 -6.76
C THR A 66 -4.84 18.56 -5.44
N HIS A 67 -4.99 17.90 -4.30
CA HIS A 67 -4.73 18.48 -2.98
C HIS A 67 -3.24 18.78 -2.76
N VAL A 68 -2.34 17.84 -3.10
CA VAL A 68 -0.89 18.08 -2.96
C VAL A 68 -0.40 19.16 -3.94
N LEU A 69 -0.99 19.20 -5.14
CA LEU A 69 -0.76 20.25 -6.12
C LEU A 69 -1.20 21.63 -5.61
N GLU A 70 -2.37 21.72 -4.97
CA GLU A 70 -2.88 22.95 -4.38
C GLU A 70 -2.03 23.40 -3.19
N GLU A 71 -1.57 22.46 -2.35
CA GLU A 71 -0.68 22.77 -1.23
C GLU A 71 0.63 23.43 -1.70
N MET A 72 1.21 22.91 -2.78
CA MET A 72 2.41 23.50 -3.39
C MET A 72 2.14 24.94 -3.86
N VAL A 73 0.99 25.20 -4.49
CA VAL A 73 0.63 26.55 -4.95
C VAL A 73 0.47 27.51 -3.77
N LEU A 74 -0.19 27.07 -2.70
CA LEU A 74 -0.40 27.90 -1.52
C LEU A 74 0.89 28.20 -0.75
N ARG A 75 1.94 27.37 -0.89
CA ARG A 75 3.26 27.60 -0.25
C ARG A 75 4.20 28.42 -1.12
N HIS A 76 4.24 28.13 -2.42
CA HIS A 76 5.32 28.56 -3.32
C HIS A 76 4.84 29.41 -4.50
N GLY A 77 3.53 29.61 -4.65
CA GLY A 77 2.94 30.31 -5.79
C GLY A 77 2.76 29.41 -7.03
N PRO A 78 2.64 29.98 -8.24
CA PRO A 78 2.33 29.21 -9.44
C PRO A 78 3.39 28.15 -9.76
N TYR A 79 2.98 27.05 -10.41
CA TYR A 79 3.91 26.03 -10.87
C TYR A 79 4.95 26.60 -11.85
N PRO A 80 6.18 26.07 -11.86
CA PRO A 80 6.66 24.88 -11.12
C PRO A 80 7.26 25.18 -9.74
N ASN A 81 6.99 26.33 -9.13
CA ASN A 81 7.62 26.69 -7.85
C ASN A 81 7.40 25.63 -6.77
N GLY A 82 8.45 25.35 -5.98
CA GLY A 82 8.45 24.32 -4.94
C GLY A 82 8.70 22.89 -5.43
N PHE A 83 8.54 22.61 -6.73
CA PHE A 83 8.89 21.31 -7.29
C PHE A 83 10.38 21.23 -7.59
N THR A 84 11.09 20.36 -6.86
CA THR A 84 12.49 20.02 -7.14
C THR A 84 12.57 18.63 -7.77
N ARG A 85 13.69 18.37 -8.44
CA ARG A 85 13.97 17.04 -9.01
C ARG A 85 13.93 15.95 -7.94
N ASP A 86 14.36 16.26 -6.73
CA ASP A 86 14.48 15.29 -5.63
C ASP A 86 13.14 14.71 -5.19
N ILE A 87 12.01 15.39 -5.44
CA ILE A 87 10.67 14.89 -5.08
C ILE A 87 10.40 13.52 -5.73
N LEU A 88 10.71 13.38 -7.02
CA LEU A 88 10.47 12.14 -7.77
C LEU A 88 11.72 11.26 -7.92
N HIS A 89 12.87 11.72 -7.45
CA HIS A 89 14.15 11.00 -7.56
C HIS A 89 14.82 10.71 -6.22
N SER A 90 14.16 10.97 -5.09
CA SER A 90 14.65 10.61 -3.74
C SER A 90 14.90 9.11 -3.58
N GLU A 91 14.17 8.29 -4.35
CA GLU A 91 14.44 6.87 -4.52
C GLU A 91 14.40 6.53 -6.01
N PRO A 92 15.15 5.50 -6.46
CA PRO A 92 15.11 5.03 -7.85
C PRO A 92 13.68 4.79 -8.31
N PHE A 93 13.33 5.36 -9.45
CA PHE A 93 12.02 5.16 -10.04
C PHE A 93 12.01 3.83 -10.81
N PRO A 94 11.00 2.97 -10.65
CA PRO A 94 10.96 1.70 -11.37
C PRO A 94 10.88 1.92 -12.89
N ASP A 95 11.62 1.13 -13.66
CA ASP A 95 11.58 1.17 -15.13
C ASP A 95 10.37 0.38 -15.66
N PHE A 96 9.18 0.98 -15.54
CA PHE A 96 7.93 0.35 -15.97
C PHE A 96 7.84 0.10 -17.47
N VAL A 97 8.61 0.81 -18.30
CA VAL A 97 8.55 0.70 -19.77
C VAL A 97 9.77 -0.02 -20.35
N GLY A 98 10.66 -0.52 -19.49
CA GLY A 98 11.75 -1.41 -19.85
C GLY A 98 11.27 -2.79 -20.31
N ASP A 99 12.22 -3.68 -20.59
CA ASP A 99 11.93 -4.99 -21.17
C ASP A 99 11.05 -5.86 -20.26
N LEU A 100 11.27 -5.80 -18.94
CA LEU A 100 10.45 -6.52 -17.97
C LEU A 100 8.99 -6.04 -18.00
N GLY A 101 8.77 -4.73 -18.02
CA GLY A 101 7.43 -4.14 -18.11
C GLY A 101 6.72 -4.46 -19.43
N LYS A 102 7.44 -4.46 -20.54
CA LYS A 102 6.89 -4.86 -21.85
C LYS A 102 6.43 -6.32 -21.85
N LYS A 103 7.31 -7.22 -21.38
CA LYS A 103 7.01 -8.65 -21.28
C LYS A 103 5.82 -8.91 -20.34
N SER A 104 5.85 -8.33 -19.14
CA SER A 104 4.79 -8.53 -18.15
C SER A 104 3.44 -8.01 -18.65
N SER A 105 3.43 -6.85 -19.32
CA SER A 105 2.21 -6.26 -19.88
C SER A 105 1.60 -7.14 -20.96
N GLN A 106 2.41 -7.65 -21.89
CA GLN A 106 1.94 -8.58 -22.93
C GLN A 106 1.36 -9.87 -22.34
N VAL A 107 2.06 -10.45 -21.37
CA VAL A 107 1.75 -11.75 -20.77
C VAL A 107 0.50 -11.69 -19.89
N LEU A 108 0.36 -10.69 -19.00
CA LEU A 108 -0.83 -10.60 -18.15
C LEU A 108 -2.07 -10.16 -18.95
N SER A 109 -1.91 -9.24 -19.92
CA SER A 109 -3.04 -8.75 -20.72
C SER A 109 -3.68 -9.86 -21.57
N SER A 110 -2.92 -10.87 -21.98
CA SER A 110 -3.44 -11.98 -22.80
C SER A 110 -4.28 -13.00 -22.02
N ARG A 111 -4.26 -12.97 -20.67
CA ARG A 111 -4.93 -13.98 -19.82
C ARG A 111 -6.37 -13.65 -19.45
N GLY A 112 -6.84 -12.43 -19.72
CA GLY A 112 -8.21 -12.03 -19.42
C GLY A 112 -8.57 -12.12 -17.93
N LEU A 113 -7.57 -12.00 -17.04
CA LEU A 113 -7.74 -12.07 -15.59
C LEU A 113 -8.55 -10.87 -15.11
N LYS A 114 -9.34 -11.07 -14.06
CA LYS A 114 -10.12 -10.02 -13.41
C LYS A 114 -9.58 -9.76 -12.02
N GLU A 115 -9.40 -8.48 -11.72
CA GLU A 115 -9.02 -8.01 -10.38
C GLU A 115 -9.99 -8.55 -9.32
N GLY A 116 -9.44 -8.91 -8.15
CA GLY A 116 -10.18 -9.48 -7.04
C GLY A 116 -10.61 -10.94 -7.22
N GLN A 117 -10.48 -11.54 -8.41
CA GLN A 117 -10.89 -12.93 -8.64
C GLN A 117 -9.77 -13.95 -8.42
N VAL A 118 -8.52 -13.53 -8.54
CA VAL A 118 -7.33 -14.38 -8.38
C VAL A 118 -6.46 -13.89 -7.22
N PHE A 119 -5.59 -14.76 -6.72
CA PHE A 119 -4.40 -14.31 -6.01
C PHE A 119 -3.19 -14.40 -6.92
N ILE A 120 -2.24 -13.47 -6.77
CA ILE A 120 -0.97 -13.53 -7.51
C ILE A 120 0.17 -13.37 -6.51
N LYS A 121 1.16 -14.27 -6.60
CA LYS A 121 2.46 -14.13 -5.93
C LYS A 121 3.51 -13.81 -6.98
N PHE A 122 4.25 -12.73 -6.80
CA PHE A 122 5.41 -12.38 -7.63
C PHE A 122 6.71 -12.76 -6.92
N GLY A 123 7.73 -13.15 -7.68
CA GLY A 123 9.07 -13.40 -7.15
C GLY A 123 10.01 -13.98 -8.20
N GLU A 124 11.16 -14.48 -7.74
CA GLU A 124 12.11 -15.17 -8.61
C GLU A 124 11.55 -16.51 -9.12
N ALA A 125 11.86 -16.86 -10.36
CA ALA A 125 11.38 -18.05 -11.07
C ALA A 125 11.63 -19.34 -10.29
N LYS A 126 12.80 -19.48 -9.65
CA LYS A 126 13.11 -20.65 -8.82
C LYS A 126 12.13 -20.81 -7.64
N HIS A 127 11.74 -19.71 -7.01
CA HIS A 127 10.82 -19.72 -5.88
C HIS A 127 9.37 -19.89 -6.33
N MET A 128 8.97 -19.25 -7.44
CA MET A 128 7.63 -19.40 -8.00
C MET A 128 7.38 -20.79 -8.56
N THR A 129 8.41 -21.41 -9.17
CA THR A 129 8.36 -22.82 -9.59
C THR A 129 8.18 -23.74 -8.38
N SER A 130 8.93 -23.49 -7.29
CA SER A 130 8.78 -24.28 -6.05
C SER A 130 7.38 -24.16 -5.43
N LEU A 131 6.86 -22.93 -5.37
CA LEU A 131 5.50 -22.66 -4.91
C LEU A 131 4.48 -23.38 -5.79
N TYR A 132 4.63 -23.35 -7.11
CA TYR A 132 3.70 -23.97 -8.04
C TYR A 132 3.73 -25.50 -7.97
N GLU A 133 4.91 -26.11 -8.11
CA GLU A 133 5.05 -27.57 -8.23
C GLU A 133 4.89 -28.29 -6.89
N ARG A 134 5.38 -27.69 -5.79
CA ARG A 134 5.48 -28.34 -4.48
C ARG A 134 4.70 -27.63 -3.37
N GLY A 135 4.17 -26.44 -3.64
CA GLY A 135 3.49 -25.63 -2.62
C GLY A 135 4.44 -25.05 -1.59
N GLU A 136 5.73 -24.96 -1.87
CA GLU A 136 6.72 -24.45 -0.93
C GLU A 136 6.65 -22.93 -0.84
N LEU A 137 6.37 -22.41 0.36
CA LEU A 137 6.35 -20.98 0.65
C LEU A 137 6.99 -20.67 1.98
N ARG A 138 7.51 -19.45 2.09
CA ARG A 138 8.09 -18.90 3.31
C ARG A 138 7.18 -17.83 3.89
N VAL A 139 6.79 -18.02 5.14
CA VAL A 139 6.11 -17.00 5.94
C VAL A 139 7.18 -16.25 6.74
N GLN A 140 7.24 -14.93 6.56
CA GLN A 140 8.24 -14.07 7.19
C GLN A 140 7.69 -13.39 8.43
N ALA A 141 8.56 -13.01 9.37
CA ALA A 141 8.18 -12.10 10.45
C ALA A 141 7.87 -10.69 9.91
N ALA A 142 6.98 -9.96 10.56
CA ALA A 142 6.64 -8.58 10.18
C ALA A 142 7.88 -7.67 10.28
N SER A 143 8.72 -7.88 11.29
CA SER A 143 10.00 -7.17 11.45
C SER A 143 10.98 -7.33 10.28
N TYR A 144 10.88 -8.40 9.49
CA TYR A 144 11.74 -8.63 8.32
C TYR A 144 11.62 -7.50 7.29
N TYR A 145 10.40 -7.01 7.04
CA TYR A 145 10.12 -6.05 5.98
C TYR A 145 10.68 -4.65 6.27
N ALA A 146 11.05 -4.35 7.52
CA ALA A 146 11.70 -3.09 7.89
C ALA A 146 13.20 -3.04 7.50
N THR A 147 13.76 -4.14 6.99
CA THR A 147 15.19 -4.24 6.64
C THR A 147 15.57 -3.23 5.54
N PRO A 148 16.66 -2.44 5.70
CA PRO A 148 17.04 -1.40 4.74
C PRO A 148 17.38 -1.90 3.33
N ASP A 149 17.81 -3.16 3.21
CA ASP A 149 18.21 -3.80 1.95
C ASP A 149 17.03 -4.13 1.03
N HIS A 150 15.80 -4.04 1.55
CA HIS A 150 14.60 -4.19 0.74
C HIS A 150 14.40 -2.98 -0.19
N ASN A 151 13.92 -3.27 -1.39
CA ASN A 151 13.54 -2.22 -2.34
C ASN A 151 12.28 -1.47 -1.83
N GLY A 152 11.98 -0.32 -2.45
CA GLY A 152 10.88 0.53 -2.03
C GLY A 152 9.49 -0.10 -2.10
N ALA A 153 9.29 -1.21 -2.82
CA ALA A 153 8.00 -1.92 -2.88
C ALA A 153 7.84 -2.96 -1.76
N VAL A 154 8.95 -3.48 -1.22
CA VAL A 154 8.97 -4.49 -0.16
C VAL A 154 9.21 -3.87 1.22
N ARG A 155 10.00 -2.79 1.29
CA ARG A 155 10.44 -2.17 2.54
C ARG A 155 9.28 -1.48 3.25
N ASP A 156 8.80 -2.06 4.34
CA ASP A 156 7.71 -1.48 5.12
C ASP A 156 7.88 -1.76 6.62
N ASP A 157 7.44 -0.81 7.44
CA ASP A 157 7.36 -1.03 8.87
C ASP A 157 6.00 -1.67 9.20
N GLU A 158 5.96 -2.99 9.13
CA GLU A 158 4.73 -3.76 9.37
C GLU A 158 4.35 -3.81 10.87
N LEU A 159 5.18 -3.25 11.77
CA LEU A 159 4.94 -3.20 13.22
C LEU A 159 4.43 -1.85 13.70
N PHE A 160 4.79 -0.77 13.01
CA PHE A 160 4.43 0.59 13.38
C PHE A 160 3.73 1.33 12.24
N LEU A 161 2.62 1.99 12.56
CA LEU A 161 1.91 2.86 11.62
C LEU A 161 1.82 4.29 12.17
N PRO A 162 2.70 5.20 11.71
CA PRO A 162 2.67 6.59 12.12
C PRO A 162 1.55 7.37 11.40
N LEU A 163 0.80 8.16 12.15
CA LEU A 163 -0.15 9.16 11.66
C LEU A 163 0.33 10.56 12.04
N SER A 164 0.02 11.54 11.20
CA SER A 164 0.32 12.95 11.45
C SER A 164 -0.90 13.81 11.12
N LEU A 165 -1.69 14.13 12.15
CA LEU A 165 -2.97 14.79 12.01
C LEU A 165 -2.84 16.30 12.18
N SER A 166 -3.57 17.04 11.36
CA SER A 166 -3.79 18.48 11.55
C SER A 166 -5.10 18.66 12.30
N LEU A 167 -5.02 19.14 13.54
CA LEU A 167 -6.18 19.42 14.38
C LEU A 167 -6.54 20.90 14.29
N THR A 168 -7.78 21.18 13.91
CA THR A 168 -8.35 22.52 14.04
C THR A 168 -8.64 22.84 15.50
N ARG A 169 -8.89 24.11 15.82
CA ARG A 169 -9.40 24.50 17.14
C ARG A 169 -10.65 23.72 17.53
N ASP A 170 -11.59 23.56 16.60
CA ASP A 170 -12.83 22.82 16.82
C ASP A 170 -12.58 21.34 17.14
N ASP A 171 -11.51 20.76 16.60
CA ASP A 171 -11.11 19.40 16.94
C ASP A 171 -10.51 19.34 18.35
N VAL A 172 -9.62 20.27 18.70
CA VAL A 172 -9.02 20.34 20.05
C VAL A 172 -10.10 20.50 21.13
N LEU A 173 -11.10 21.34 20.88
CA LEU A 173 -12.24 21.57 21.80
C LEU A 173 -13.00 20.28 22.15
N LYS A 174 -12.98 19.26 21.29
CA LYS A 174 -13.66 17.97 21.56
C LYS A 174 -12.92 17.09 22.56
N PHE A 175 -11.63 17.36 22.81
CA PHE A 175 -10.76 16.49 23.62
C PHE A 175 -10.34 17.11 24.95
N VAL A 176 -10.44 18.44 25.10
CA VAL A 176 -10.07 19.13 26.33
C VAL A 176 -11.18 19.08 27.37
N LEU A 177 -10.81 18.97 28.64
CA LEU A 177 -11.77 19.01 29.76
C LEU A 177 -12.34 20.41 30.00
N ASN A 178 -11.57 21.46 29.65
CA ASN A 178 -11.91 22.86 29.85
C ASN A 178 -11.87 23.61 28.49
N PRO A 179 -12.97 23.65 27.73
CA PRO A 179 -13.02 24.32 26.43
C PRO A 179 -12.61 25.81 26.45
N GLN A 180 -12.87 26.50 27.57
CA GLN A 180 -12.53 27.90 27.79
C GLN A 180 -11.01 28.17 27.85
N ASP A 181 -10.19 27.14 28.09
CA ASP A 181 -8.73 27.26 28.15
C ASP A 181 -8.09 27.20 26.74
N VAL A 182 -8.88 26.93 25.70
CA VAL A 182 -8.40 26.86 24.31
C VAL A 182 -8.39 28.25 23.67
N PRO A 183 -7.22 28.80 23.32
CA PRO A 183 -7.12 30.14 22.72
C PRO A 183 -8.01 30.30 21.49
N GLU A 184 -8.70 31.43 21.35
CA GLU A 184 -9.55 31.71 20.19
C GLU A 184 -8.76 31.75 18.88
N ASP A 185 -7.50 32.18 18.94
CA ASP A 185 -6.57 32.30 17.82
C ASP A 185 -5.68 31.06 17.64
N LEU A 186 -6.03 29.93 18.26
CA LEU A 186 -5.28 28.69 18.15
C LEU A 186 -5.13 28.30 16.66
N LYS A 187 -3.90 28.35 16.17
CA LYS A 187 -3.53 27.85 14.84
C LYS A 187 -3.62 26.32 14.83
N ASP A 188 -3.83 25.74 13.65
CA ASP A 188 -3.86 24.30 13.45
C ASP A 188 -2.68 23.62 14.16
N HIS A 189 -3.00 22.62 14.99
CA HIS A 189 -2.03 21.90 15.81
C HIS A 189 -1.67 20.57 15.14
N ARG A 190 -0.38 20.20 15.20
CA ARG A 190 0.08 18.89 14.72
C ARG A 190 -0.02 17.87 15.85
N LEU A 191 -0.71 16.77 15.61
CA LEU A 191 -0.72 15.61 16.50
C LEU A 191 -0.13 14.40 15.77
N ASP A 192 1.00 13.90 16.26
CA ASP A 192 1.60 12.66 15.77
C ASP A 192 1.19 11.50 16.68
N ILE A 193 0.72 10.41 16.07
CA ILE A 193 0.28 9.19 16.76
C ILE A 193 1.02 8.02 16.13
N ASN A 194 1.60 7.13 16.93
CA ASN A 194 2.19 5.90 16.42
C ASN A 194 1.38 4.71 16.91
N TYR A 195 0.76 3.97 15.99
CA TYR A 195 0.09 2.71 16.31
C TYR A 195 1.12 1.58 16.31
N ASP A 196 1.05 0.72 17.31
CA ASP A 196 1.96 -0.41 17.52
C ASP A 196 1.17 -1.72 17.47
N ALA A 197 1.67 -2.71 16.71
CA ALA A 197 1.09 -4.05 16.66
C ALA A 197 1.13 -4.79 18.04
N GLY A 198 2.01 -4.33 18.93
CA GLY A 198 2.26 -4.80 20.29
C GLY A 198 3.16 -6.04 20.36
N THR A 199 3.32 -6.76 19.26
CA THR A 199 4.17 -7.95 19.12
C THR A 199 4.54 -8.13 17.66
N ASP A 200 5.67 -8.77 17.41
CA ASP A 200 5.99 -9.30 16.10
C ASP A 200 5.00 -10.42 15.74
N TYR A 201 4.79 -10.64 14.45
CA TYR A 201 3.85 -11.62 13.92
C TYR A 201 4.35 -12.17 12.58
N TRP A 202 3.84 -13.33 12.18
CA TRP A 202 4.15 -13.91 10.87
C TRP A 202 3.18 -13.42 9.81
N LEU A 203 3.70 -13.11 8.64
CA LEU A 203 2.98 -12.49 7.54
C LEU A 203 3.33 -13.19 6.21
N TYR A 204 2.30 -13.62 5.50
CA TYR A 204 2.39 -14.06 4.11
C TYR A 204 1.40 -13.26 3.25
N CYS A 205 1.93 -12.62 2.21
CA CYS A 205 1.16 -11.70 1.37
C CYS A 205 1.06 -12.17 -0.07
N LEU A 206 -0.12 -11.96 -0.64
CA LEU A 206 -0.46 -12.09 -2.06
C LEU A 206 -1.04 -10.75 -2.53
N THR A 207 -1.10 -10.53 -3.84
CA THR A 207 -1.94 -9.45 -4.39
C THR A 207 -3.23 -10.00 -4.97
N THR A 208 -4.25 -9.16 -4.98
CA THR A 208 -5.52 -9.38 -5.69
C THR A 208 -5.64 -8.57 -6.98
N THR A 209 -4.66 -7.71 -7.28
CA THR A 209 -4.67 -6.89 -8.49
C THR A 209 -3.87 -7.53 -9.63
N VAL A 210 -4.33 -7.27 -10.85
CA VAL A 210 -3.71 -7.79 -12.09
C VAL A 210 -2.94 -6.64 -12.75
N GLU A 211 -1.83 -6.26 -12.13
CA GLU A 211 -1.06 -5.08 -12.52
C GLU A 211 0.34 -5.49 -13.00
N PRO A 212 0.65 -5.35 -14.31
CA PRO A 212 1.96 -5.71 -14.86
C PRO A 212 3.14 -4.97 -14.23
N ARG A 213 2.89 -3.78 -13.66
CA ARG A 213 3.90 -3.01 -12.93
C ARG A 213 4.49 -3.76 -11.73
N LEU A 214 3.74 -4.71 -11.13
CA LEU A 214 4.19 -5.44 -9.95
C LEU A 214 5.39 -6.36 -10.22
N PHE A 215 5.56 -6.84 -11.46
CA PHE A 215 6.80 -7.51 -11.85
C PHE A 215 8.02 -6.59 -11.69
N VAL A 216 7.89 -5.32 -12.09
CA VAL A 216 8.98 -4.33 -12.00
C VAL A 216 9.18 -3.89 -10.55
N ASP A 217 8.10 -3.58 -9.84
CA ASP A 217 8.15 -3.14 -8.44
C ASP A 217 8.81 -4.20 -7.53
N PHE A 218 8.48 -5.48 -7.71
CA PHE A 218 9.06 -6.58 -6.95
C PHE A 218 10.35 -7.16 -7.56
N GLN A 219 10.83 -6.62 -8.68
CA GLN A 219 11.96 -7.17 -9.44
C GLN A 219 11.80 -8.68 -9.72
N ALA A 220 10.57 -9.09 -10.01
CA ALA A 220 10.21 -10.48 -10.25
C ALA A 220 10.39 -10.83 -11.73
N ASP A 221 10.82 -12.05 -12.01
CA ASP A 221 10.85 -12.67 -13.35
C ASP A 221 9.78 -13.77 -13.49
N ALA A 222 9.03 -14.06 -12.42
CA ALA A 222 7.93 -15.01 -12.44
C ALA A 222 6.78 -14.62 -11.50
N CYS A 223 5.61 -15.21 -11.74
CA CYS A 223 4.50 -15.18 -10.79
C CYS A 223 3.71 -16.49 -10.79
N VAL A 224 3.05 -16.78 -9.67
CA VAL A 224 2.03 -17.84 -9.56
C VAL A 224 0.68 -17.17 -9.46
N ILE A 225 -0.20 -17.44 -10.42
CA ILE A 225 -1.58 -16.97 -10.47
C ILE A 225 -2.47 -18.08 -9.94
N ILE A 226 -3.08 -17.86 -8.78
CA ILE A 226 -3.96 -18.82 -8.11
C ILE A 226 -5.41 -18.48 -8.46
N HIS A 227 -6.05 -19.35 -9.23
CA HIS A 227 -7.42 -19.18 -9.71
C HIS A 227 -8.46 -19.59 -8.66
N ASP A 228 -8.22 -20.67 -7.90
CA ASP A 228 -9.08 -21.08 -6.79
C ASP A 228 -8.53 -20.57 -5.46
N LYS A 229 -8.91 -19.33 -5.12
CA LYS A 229 -8.51 -18.68 -3.88
C LYS A 229 -8.97 -19.44 -2.64
N ASN A 230 -10.17 -20.01 -2.67
CA ASN A 230 -10.73 -20.69 -1.50
C ASN A 230 -9.96 -21.97 -1.24
N ARG A 231 -9.67 -22.74 -2.29
CA ARG A 231 -8.86 -23.95 -2.15
C ARG A 231 -7.46 -23.65 -1.63
N PHE A 232 -6.81 -22.59 -2.13
CA PHE A 232 -5.51 -22.18 -1.61
C PHE A 232 -5.56 -21.78 -0.12
N ARG A 233 -6.59 -21.01 0.29
CA ARG A 233 -6.79 -20.64 1.71
C ARG A 233 -6.93 -21.87 2.60
N GLU A 234 -7.76 -22.84 2.20
CA GLU A 234 -7.93 -24.09 2.93
C GLU A 234 -6.62 -24.85 3.09
N LEU A 235 -5.86 -25.01 1.99
CA LEU A 235 -4.56 -25.71 2.01
C LEU A 235 -3.57 -25.00 2.93
N LEU A 236 -3.47 -23.67 2.84
CA LEU A 236 -2.56 -22.88 3.66
C LEU A 236 -2.92 -22.98 5.14
N ILE A 237 -4.20 -22.81 5.50
CA ILE A 237 -4.68 -22.94 6.88
C ILE A 237 -4.37 -24.32 7.42
N GLN A 238 -4.74 -25.38 6.68
CA GLN A 238 -4.54 -26.76 7.08
C GLN A 238 -3.06 -27.05 7.38
N GLN A 239 -2.15 -26.68 6.47
CA GLN A 239 -0.72 -26.96 6.63
C GLN A 239 -0.02 -26.02 7.63
N SER A 240 -0.58 -24.83 7.89
CA SER A 240 -0.02 -23.88 8.86
C SER A 240 -0.22 -24.30 10.32
N THR A 241 -1.20 -25.17 10.62
CA THR A 241 -1.61 -25.53 11.99
C THR A 241 -0.45 -26.05 12.85
N ALA A 242 0.44 -26.87 12.26
CA ALA A 242 1.57 -27.43 12.98
C ALA A 242 2.69 -26.40 13.26
N GLY A 243 2.91 -25.48 12.32
CA GLY A 243 3.96 -24.46 12.41
C GLY A 243 3.64 -23.31 13.37
N PHE A 244 2.36 -23.03 13.59
CA PHE A 244 1.90 -21.87 14.39
C PHE A 244 0.96 -22.26 15.54
N SER A 245 1.27 -23.35 16.25
CA SER A 245 0.39 -23.96 17.25
C SER A 245 -0.01 -23.07 18.43
N ASP A 246 0.74 -22.00 18.74
CA ASP A 246 0.42 -20.99 19.77
C ASP A 246 0.16 -19.59 19.17
N ALA A 247 -0.39 -19.53 17.97
CA ALA A 247 -0.74 -18.28 17.29
C ALA A 247 -2.25 -18.18 17.01
N THR A 248 -2.76 -16.96 16.93
CA THR A 248 -4.08 -16.65 16.38
C THR A 248 -3.95 -16.33 14.90
N PHE A 249 -4.79 -16.94 14.07
CA PHE A 249 -4.79 -16.73 12.63
C PHE A 249 -5.82 -15.66 12.22
N GLN A 250 -5.42 -14.80 11.28
CA GLN A 250 -6.27 -13.79 10.66
C GLN A 250 -5.90 -13.68 9.18
N GLU A 251 -6.88 -13.39 8.33
CA GLU A 251 -6.63 -13.13 6.92
C GLU A 251 -7.61 -12.09 6.34
N GLY A 252 -7.23 -11.48 5.22
CA GLY A 252 -8.10 -10.57 4.50
C GLY A 252 -7.35 -9.57 3.63
N ASN A 253 -8.09 -8.65 3.00
CA ASN A 253 -7.48 -7.53 2.29
C ASN A 253 -6.83 -6.56 3.28
N ALA A 254 -5.65 -6.04 2.93
CA ALA A 254 -5.01 -4.98 3.70
C ALA A 254 -5.86 -3.71 3.67
N VAL A 255 -5.90 -3.01 4.82
CA VAL A 255 -6.58 -1.73 4.98
C VAL A 255 -5.55 -0.62 4.79
N TYR A 256 -5.66 0.11 3.67
CA TYR A 256 -4.73 1.20 3.36
C TYR A 256 -5.09 2.47 4.15
N VAL A 257 -4.17 2.90 5.01
CA VAL A 257 -4.36 4.06 5.88
C VAL A 257 -3.57 5.24 5.35
N ASP A 258 -4.29 6.34 5.10
CA ASP A 258 -3.69 7.62 4.83
C ASP A 258 -3.26 8.26 6.16
N PRO A 259 -1.97 8.53 6.40
CA PRO A 259 -1.48 9.04 7.69
C PRO A 259 -2.04 10.42 8.05
N LEU A 260 -2.57 11.17 7.07
CA LEU A 260 -3.13 12.51 7.27
C LEU A 260 -4.66 12.49 7.34
N LEU A 261 -5.29 11.44 6.81
CA LEU A 261 -6.74 11.29 6.67
C LEU A 261 -7.19 9.86 7.03
N PRO A 262 -6.92 9.39 8.26
CA PRO A 262 -7.37 8.07 8.68
C PRO A 262 -8.91 8.03 8.73
N LYS A 263 -9.49 6.93 8.24
CA LYS A 263 -10.96 6.75 8.21
C LYS A 263 -11.53 6.17 9.50
N ALA A 264 -10.70 5.49 10.29
CA ALA A 264 -11.09 4.79 11.51
C ALA A 264 -10.18 5.19 12.67
N ALA A 265 -10.76 5.31 13.87
CA ALA A 265 -10.01 5.62 15.09
C ALA A 265 -9.27 4.39 15.65
N ALA A 266 -9.81 3.19 15.44
CA ALA A 266 -9.17 1.94 15.78
C ALA A 266 -8.49 1.36 14.52
N ILE A 267 -7.19 1.16 14.61
CA ILE A 267 -6.36 0.60 13.54
C ILE A 267 -5.81 -0.73 14.03
N ASP A 268 -6.13 -1.79 13.30
CA ASP A 268 -5.49 -3.10 13.44
C ASP A 268 -4.20 -3.09 12.62
N VAL A 269 -3.07 -2.78 13.26
CA VAL A 269 -1.77 -2.60 12.59
C VAL A 269 -1.41 -3.80 11.71
N PRO A 270 -1.52 -5.07 12.17
CA PRO A 270 -1.27 -6.24 11.32
C PRO A 270 -2.05 -6.25 9.99
N MET A 271 -3.29 -5.79 9.97
CA MET A 271 -4.10 -5.72 8.75
C MET A 271 -3.97 -4.39 8.01
N SER A 272 -3.26 -3.41 8.56
CA SER A 272 -3.17 -2.07 8.00
C SER A 272 -1.85 -1.89 7.26
N LYS A 273 -1.90 -1.13 6.17
CA LYS A 273 -0.69 -0.79 5.40
C LYS A 273 -0.70 0.70 5.09
N HIS A 274 0.48 1.32 5.04
CA HIS A 274 0.58 2.72 4.65
C HIS A 274 0.02 2.93 3.23
N PHE A 275 -0.78 3.98 3.01
CA PHE A 275 -1.46 4.18 1.72
C PHE A 275 -0.51 4.30 0.53
N ARG A 276 0.78 4.63 0.73
CA ARG A 276 1.82 4.64 -0.34
C ARG A 276 1.91 3.32 -1.11
N TYR A 277 1.41 2.22 -0.54
CA TYR A 277 1.35 0.88 -1.13
C TYR A 277 -0.03 0.49 -1.67
N GLU A 278 -0.99 1.43 -1.77
CA GLU A 278 -2.38 1.14 -2.17
C GLU A 278 -2.48 0.49 -3.56
N TYR A 279 -1.51 0.75 -4.44
CA TYR A 279 -1.41 0.09 -5.75
C TYR A 279 -1.15 -1.42 -5.68
N GLN A 280 -0.71 -1.97 -4.54
CA GLN A 280 -0.35 -3.38 -4.40
C GLN A 280 -1.55 -4.30 -4.13
N LYS A 281 -2.69 -3.78 -3.65
CA LYS A 281 -3.92 -4.53 -3.32
C LYS A 281 -3.66 -5.85 -2.59
N GLU A 282 -2.93 -5.75 -1.50
CA GLU A 282 -2.41 -6.86 -0.72
C GLU A 282 -3.53 -7.64 -0.01
N TYR A 283 -3.44 -8.97 -0.05
CA TYR A 283 -4.20 -9.89 0.76
C TYR A 283 -3.24 -10.58 1.73
N ARG A 284 -3.52 -10.48 3.03
CA ARG A 284 -2.65 -10.89 4.12
C ARG A 284 -3.14 -12.19 4.75
N PHE A 285 -2.19 -13.05 5.07
CA PHE A 285 -2.33 -14.18 5.98
C PHE A 285 -1.41 -13.93 7.16
N ILE A 286 -1.99 -13.88 8.36
CA ILE A 286 -1.32 -13.41 9.57
C ILE A 286 -1.44 -14.47 10.65
N TRP A 287 -0.32 -14.79 11.29
CA TRP A 287 -0.29 -15.58 12.51
C TRP A 287 0.32 -14.72 13.61
N LYS A 288 -0.52 -14.29 14.55
CA LYS A 288 -0.10 -13.47 15.69
C LYS A 288 0.16 -14.37 16.91
N PRO A 289 1.37 -14.39 17.46
CA PRO A 289 1.67 -15.15 18.68
C PRO A 289 0.74 -14.74 19.83
N ARG A 290 0.31 -15.70 20.67
CA ARG A 290 -0.48 -15.40 21.87
C ARG A 290 0.33 -14.73 22.98
N LYS A 291 1.64 -14.94 22.98
CA LYS A 291 2.60 -14.28 23.87
C LYS A 291 3.39 -13.26 23.07
N LEU A 292 3.68 -12.11 23.69
CA LEU A 292 4.49 -11.09 23.06
C LEU A 292 5.84 -11.69 22.65
N ALA A 293 6.21 -11.47 21.39
CA ALA A 293 7.43 -11.97 20.80
C ALA A 293 8.06 -10.89 19.92
N SER A 294 9.37 -10.97 19.76
CA SER A 294 10.16 -10.13 18.86
C SER A 294 11.19 -10.98 18.15
N GLY A 295 11.56 -10.58 16.92
CA GLY A 295 12.58 -11.28 16.15
C GLY A 295 12.17 -12.71 15.81
N LEU A 296 10.92 -12.90 15.37
CA LEU A 296 10.42 -14.23 15.02
C LEU A 296 11.22 -14.80 13.83
N PRO A 297 11.58 -16.10 13.85
CA PRO A 297 12.17 -16.72 12.68
C PRO A 297 11.12 -16.90 11.58
N TYR A 298 11.57 -17.06 10.34
CA TYR A 298 10.69 -17.47 9.26
C TYR A 298 10.22 -18.91 9.44
N ILE A 299 9.07 -19.24 8.86
CA ILE A 299 8.54 -20.61 8.82
C ILE A 299 8.29 -20.99 7.36
N ASP A 300 8.91 -22.08 6.93
CA ASP A 300 8.65 -22.68 5.62
C ASP A 300 7.48 -23.67 5.73
N ILE A 301 6.55 -23.60 4.77
CA ILE A 301 5.33 -24.41 4.70
C ILE A 301 5.28 -25.05 3.31
N ALA A 302 4.84 -26.29 3.25
CA ALA A 302 4.53 -26.98 2.00
C ALA A 302 3.01 -27.22 1.92
N VAL A 303 2.32 -26.50 1.04
CA VAL A 303 0.86 -26.64 0.84
C VAL A 303 0.48 -27.75 -0.15
N GLY A 304 1.48 -28.42 -0.73
CA GLY A 304 1.32 -29.36 -1.82
C GLY A 304 1.23 -28.66 -3.18
N SER A 305 1.35 -29.44 -4.26
CA SER A 305 1.31 -28.92 -5.63
C SER A 305 0.06 -28.06 -5.88
N LEU A 306 0.27 -26.92 -6.53
CA LEU A 306 -0.78 -25.96 -6.91
C LEU A 306 -1.24 -26.13 -8.35
N GLU A 307 -0.71 -27.09 -9.11
CA GLU A 307 -1.00 -27.29 -10.54
C GLU A 307 -2.50 -27.36 -10.87
N SER A 308 -3.31 -27.91 -9.97
CA SER A 308 -4.76 -28.03 -10.17
C SER A 308 -5.54 -26.73 -9.97
N ILE A 309 -4.95 -25.72 -9.33
CA ILE A 309 -5.64 -24.47 -8.94
C ILE A 309 -4.92 -23.20 -9.37
N ALA A 310 -3.75 -23.30 -9.98
CA ALA A 310 -2.90 -22.17 -10.29
C ALA A 310 -2.24 -22.32 -11.67
N GLU A 311 -1.61 -21.24 -12.12
CA GLU A 311 -0.75 -21.18 -13.30
C GLU A 311 0.59 -20.55 -12.90
N LEU A 312 1.70 -21.13 -13.37
CA LEU A 312 3.03 -20.51 -13.30
C LEU A 312 3.30 -19.69 -14.56
N VAL A 313 3.78 -18.47 -14.37
CA VAL A 313 4.20 -17.57 -15.43
C VAL A 313 5.66 -17.18 -15.22
N VAL A 314 6.49 -17.31 -16.25
CA VAL A 314 7.91 -16.91 -16.26
C VAL A 314 8.15 -16.02 -17.48
N LEU A 315 8.93 -14.93 -17.32
CA LEU A 315 9.13 -13.87 -18.32
C LEU A 315 10.46 -13.92 -19.09
#